data_AF-B3MTY3-F1
#
_entry.id   AF-B3MTY3-F1
#
_cell.length_a   1.000
_cell.length_b   1.000
_cell.length_c   1.000
_cell.angle_alpha   90.00
_cell.angle_beta   90.00
_cell.angle_gamma   90.00
#
_symmetry.space_group_name_H-M   'P 1'
#
loop_
_entity.id
_entity.type
_entity.pdbx_description
1 polymer ?
#
loop_
_entity_poly.entity_id
_entity_poly.type
_entity_poly.pdbx_seq_one_letter_code
_entity_poly.pdbx_strand_id
1 'polypeptide(L)'
;MSSSVLEIQPKAGEGQPEQPGVASAEITGPKESGAATNASQKPDQDFAAAEQYKNQGNDLLKTKEFTKAIDMYSKAIELQPNSAIYYANRSLAHLRQESFGYALQDGISAVKADPSYLKGYYRRAAAHMSLGKFKQALCDFEFVAKCRPNDKDAKLKFTECSKIVKMRAFERAIAVDKPEKTLSEMYRDMENITIEDDYKGPQLEDGKVTLQFMKDLMEHYKGQKRLHRKFAYKILCEIDTYMRSQPSLVDITVPDEEKFTICGDIHGQFYDLMNIFEINGLPSEKNPYLFNGDFVDRGSFSVECIFTLFGFKLLYPNHFFLSRGNHESINMNQMYGFTGEVTAKYTSAMADIFTQVFNWLPLCHCINQKILVMHGGLFSSDNVTLDNIRRIERNCQPPEEGLMCELLWSDPQLWMGRGPSKRGVGIQFGPDVTEAFCKNNNLDYIIRSHEVKDMGYEEAHNGQCITVFSAPNYCDTMGNMGAFITITGNNLKPNYKSFEAVPHPDVKPMAYANSLMNWLA
;
A
#
# COMPACT_ATOMS: atom_id res chain seq x y z
N MET A 1 6.64 0.80 59.99
CA MET A 1 5.44 -0.01 60.28
C MET A 1 4.69 -0.10 58.96
N SER A 2 4.45 -1.22 58.29
CA SER A 2 4.48 -2.65 58.61
C SER A 2 4.84 -3.38 57.30
N SER A 3 5.93 -4.14 57.28
CA SER A 3 6.22 -5.12 56.23
C SER A 3 5.50 -6.43 56.56
N SER A 4 5.00 -7.14 55.55
CA SER A 4 4.67 -8.57 55.71
C SER A 4 5.35 -9.34 54.58
N VAL A 5 6.31 -10.14 55.04
CA VAL A 5 7.08 -11.15 54.34
C VAL A 5 6.21 -12.40 54.29
N LEU A 6 6.14 -13.08 53.15
CA LEU A 6 5.59 -14.44 53.07
C LEU A 6 6.66 -15.36 52.49
N GLU A 7 7.08 -16.28 53.36
CA GLU A 7 8.10 -17.29 53.17
C GLU A 7 7.66 -18.41 52.21
N ILE A 8 8.65 -18.94 51.50
CA ILE A 8 8.60 -20.14 50.68
C ILE A 8 9.02 -21.33 51.57
N GLN A 9 8.25 -22.41 51.57
CA GLN A 9 8.75 -23.74 51.94
C GLN A 9 8.26 -24.83 50.97
N PRO A 10 9.09 -25.85 50.68
CA PRO A 10 8.82 -26.87 49.67
C PRO A 10 8.10 -28.09 50.25
N LYS A 11 7.30 -28.79 49.43
CA LYS A 11 6.79 -30.12 49.76
C LYS A 11 7.24 -31.15 48.72
N ALA A 12 7.92 -32.17 49.24
CA ALA A 12 8.29 -33.42 48.59
C ALA A 12 7.05 -34.29 48.32
N GLY A 13 7.17 -35.19 47.34
CA GLY A 13 6.08 -35.98 46.78
C GLY A 13 5.82 -37.35 47.43
N GLU A 14 4.74 -37.95 46.95
CA GLU A 14 4.32 -39.35 47.08
C GLU A 14 3.53 -39.63 45.78
N GLY A 15 3.83 -40.61 44.93
CA GLY A 15 3.74 -42.05 45.18
C GLY A 15 2.43 -42.58 44.58
N GLN A 16 2.44 -42.99 43.30
CA GLN A 16 1.29 -43.66 42.66
C GLN A 16 1.40 -45.19 42.83
N PRO A 17 0.29 -45.92 43.12
CA PRO A 17 0.34 -47.35 43.34
C PRO A 17 0.11 -48.14 42.03
N GLU A 18 0.95 -49.16 41.83
CA GLU A 18 0.72 -50.28 40.91
C GLU A 18 -0.31 -51.26 41.47
N GLN A 19 -1.08 -51.89 40.57
CA GLN A 19 -1.87 -53.11 40.84
C GLN A 19 -2.09 -53.90 39.52
N PRO A 20 -2.41 -55.21 39.60
CA PRO A 20 -1.50 -56.27 39.12
C PRO A 20 -2.02 -57.06 37.90
N GLY A 21 -1.13 -57.87 37.31
CA GLY A 21 -1.42 -58.72 36.15
C GLY A 21 -2.20 -59.99 36.46
N VAL A 22 -2.59 -60.72 35.40
CA VAL A 22 -2.40 -62.18 35.14
C VAL A 22 -3.06 -62.51 33.79
N ALA A 23 -2.37 -63.34 32.98
CA ALA A 23 -2.89 -64.47 32.20
C ALA A 23 -2.37 -64.55 30.75
N SER A 24 -1.42 -65.48 30.58
CA SER A 24 -0.96 -66.10 29.35
C SER A 24 -2.03 -66.98 28.70
N ALA A 25 -2.17 -66.89 27.37
CA ALA A 25 -2.70 -67.97 26.54
C ALA A 25 -2.03 -67.94 25.16
N GLU A 26 -1.27 -68.99 24.85
CA GLU A 26 -0.75 -69.31 23.52
C GLU A 26 -1.89 -69.86 22.63
N ILE A 27 -1.99 -69.37 21.39
CA ILE A 27 -2.58 -70.10 20.26
C ILE A 27 -1.72 -69.86 19.01
N THR A 28 -1.49 -70.95 18.28
CA THR A 28 -0.46 -71.22 17.27
C THR A 28 -0.83 -70.82 15.82
N GLY A 29 0.12 -70.15 15.12
CA GLY A 29 0.46 -70.28 13.67
C GLY A 29 -0.42 -69.57 12.60
N PRO A 30 0.04 -69.41 11.32
CA PRO A 30 1.39 -69.54 10.74
C PRO A 30 1.93 -68.23 10.10
N LYS A 31 3.22 -68.26 9.72
CA LYS A 31 3.97 -67.23 8.99
C LYS A 31 3.35 -66.93 7.62
N GLU A 32 3.15 -65.65 7.29
CA GLU A 32 3.18 -65.18 5.90
C GLU A 32 3.98 -63.87 5.76
N SER A 33 4.89 -63.94 4.78
CA SER A 33 5.64 -62.93 4.05
C SER A 33 5.60 -61.47 4.51
N GLY A 34 6.81 -60.93 4.73
CA GLY A 34 7.03 -59.51 4.94
C GLY A 34 6.63 -58.63 3.75
N ALA A 35 6.10 -57.47 4.08
CA ALA A 35 6.18 -56.27 3.28
C ALA A 35 6.83 -55.19 4.15
N ALA A 36 8.17 -55.11 4.08
CA ALA A 36 8.90 -53.95 4.57
C ALA A 36 8.68 -52.81 3.57
N THR A 37 7.64 -51.99 3.78
CA THR A 37 7.40 -50.80 2.96
C THR A 37 8.18 -49.60 3.52
N ASN A 38 9.29 -49.26 2.86
CA ASN A 38 9.67 -47.92 2.42
C ASN A 38 9.58 -46.72 3.40
N ALA A 39 10.05 -46.86 4.64
CA ALA A 39 10.28 -45.68 5.50
C ALA A 39 11.56 -44.90 5.11
N SER A 40 12.54 -45.54 4.46
CA SER A 40 13.84 -44.94 4.13
C SER A 40 13.90 -44.17 2.82
N GLN A 41 12.96 -44.36 1.88
CA GLN A 41 12.93 -43.67 0.58
C GLN A 41 12.11 -42.37 0.60
N LYS A 42 11.22 -42.21 1.58
CA LYS A 42 10.28 -41.10 1.65
C LYS A 42 10.94 -39.73 1.93
N PRO A 43 11.90 -39.61 2.87
CA PRO A 43 12.57 -38.33 3.13
C PRO A 43 13.40 -37.82 1.95
N ASP A 44 14.05 -38.73 1.21
CA ASP A 44 14.87 -38.40 0.04
C ASP A 44 14.01 -37.99 -1.17
N GLN A 45 12.83 -38.62 -1.34
CA GLN A 45 11.86 -38.25 -2.38
C GLN A 45 11.19 -36.91 -2.08
N ASP A 46 10.80 -36.67 -0.82
CA ASP A 46 10.20 -35.40 -0.39
C ASP A 46 11.21 -34.24 -0.55
N PHE A 47 12.49 -34.47 -0.24
CA PHE A 47 13.57 -33.50 -0.50
C PHE A 47 13.74 -33.20 -1.99
N ALA A 48 13.81 -34.23 -2.84
CA ALA A 48 13.95 -34.04 -4.28
C ALA A 48 12.75 -33.30 -4.89
N ALA A 49 11.54 -33.61 -4.44
CA ALA A 49 10.33 -32.91 -4.86
C ALA A 49 10.31 -31.44 -4.39
N ALA A 50 10.73 -31.17 -3.14
CA ALA A 50 10.84 -29.80 -2.63
C ALA A 50 11.85 -28.96 -3.46
N GLU A 51 12.99 -29.54 -3.81
CA GLU A 51 13.99 -28.88 -4.67
C GLU A 51 13.47 -28.61 -6.08
N GLN A 52 12.64 -29.49 -6.65
CA GLN A 52 11.95 -29.25 -7.93
C GLN A 52 10.99 -28.07 -7.84
N TYR A 53 10.13 -28.02 -6.83
CA TYR A 53 9.21 -26.89 -6.63
C TYR A 53 9.96 -25.58 -6.42
N LYS A 54 11.05 -25.59 -5.64
CA LYS A 54 11.92 -24.42 -5.47
C LYS A 54 12.49 -23.94 -6.81
N ASN A 55 12.95 -24.86 -7.68
CA ASN A 55 13.48 -24.48 -8.99
C ASN A 55 12.40 -23.90 -9.90
N GLN A 56 11.21 -24.49 -9.93
CA GLN A 56 10.06 -23.93 -10.66
C GLN A 56 9.68 -22.54 -10.14
N GLY A 57 9.65 -22.35 -8.82
CA GLY A 57 9.44 -21.04 -8.20
C GLY A 57 10.50 -20.03 -8.59
N ASN A 58 11.77 -20.42 -8.71
CA ASN A 58 12.85 -19.54 -9.15
C ASN A 58 12.66 -19.10 -10.61
N ASP A 59 12.20 -19.99 -11.49
CA ASP A 59 11.98 -19.68 -12.90
C ASP A 59 10.77 -18.76 -13.08
N LEU A 60 9.67 -19.02 -12.36
CA LEU A 60 8.50 -18.13 -12.30
C LEU A 60 8.86 -16.74 -11.75
N LEU A 61 9.78 -16.66 -10.79
CA LEU A 61 10.25 -15.39 -10.26
C LEU A 61 11.05 -14.58 -11.30
N LYS A 62 11.76 -15.25 -12.22
CA LYS A 62 12.45 -14.58 -13.35
C LYS A 62 11.45 -14.11 -14.41
N THR A 63 10.36 -14.86 -14.64
CA THR A 63 9.27 -14.47 -15.57
C THR A 63 8.29 -13.47 -14.94
N LYS A 64 8.54 -13.03 -13.70
CA LYS A 64 7.70 -12.10 -12.92
C LYS A 64 6.31 -12.64 -12.57
N GLU A 65 6.10 -13.95 -12.65
CA GLU A 65 4.88 -14.63 -12.24
C GLU A 65 4.87 -14.88 -10.72
N PHE A 66 4.87 -13.80 -9.94
CA PHE A 66 5.13 -13.86 -8.50
C PHE A 66 4.11 -14.69 -7.71
N THR A 67 2.82 -14.68 -8.09
CA THR A 67 1.76 -15.44 -7.38
C THR A 67 2.02 -16.93 -7.50
N LYS A 68 2.27 -17.39 -8.73
CA LYS A 68 2.61 -18.81 -8.99
C LYS A 68 3.93 -19.19 -8.34
N ALA A 69 4.92 -18.27 -8.30
CA ALA A 69 6.17 -18.51 -7.60
C ALA A 69 5.95 -18.74 -6.09
N ILE A 70 5.09 -17.95 -5.45
CA ILE A 70 4.70 -18.11 -4.03
C ILE A 70 4.05 -19.48 -3.82
N ASP A 71 3.16 -19.91 -4.70
CA ASP A 71 2.52 -21.23 -4.62
C ASP A 71 3.56 -22.35 -4.67
N MET A 72 4.51 -22.28 -5.60
CA MET A 72 5.58 -23.28 -5.72
C MET A 72 6.48 -23.31 -4.48
N TYR A 73 6.88 -22.15 -3.95
CA TYR A 73 7.66 -22.13 -2.70
C TYR A 73 6.86 -22.64 -1.50
N SER A 74 5.55 -22.40 -1.46
CA SER A 74 4.69 -22.91 -0.39
C SER A 74 4.62 -24.43 -0.40
N LYS A 75 4.47 -25.05 -1.59
CA LYS A 75 4.58 -26.51 -1.76
C LYS A 75 5.95 -27.04 -1.34
N ALA A 76 7.03 -26.33 -1.65
CA ALA A 76 8.38 -26.72 -1.21
C ALA A 76 8.53 -26.67 0.33
N ILE A 77 7.92 -25.68 0.99
CA ILE A 77 7.93 -25.51 2.44
C ILE A 77 7.07 -26.57 3.14
N GLU A 78 5.92 -26.94 2.55
CA GLU A 78 5.08 -28.03 3.08
C GLU A 78 5.83 -29.36 3.14
N LEU A 79 6.64 -29.64 2.12
CA LEU A 79 7.50 -30.83 2.08
C LEU A 79 8.72 -30.73 3.00
N GLN A 80 9.33 -29.54 3.09
CA GLN A 80 10.51 -29.31 3.92
C GLN A 80 10.42 -27.97 4.69
N PRO A 81 9.83 -27.98 5.89
CA PRO A 81 9.46 -26.77 6.62
C PRO A 81 10.63 -26.04 7.30
N ASN A 82 11.83 -26.62 7.30
CA ASN A 82 13.01 -26.09 7.97
C ASN A 82 14.06 -25.49 7.00
N SER A 83 13.72 -25.27 5.73
CA SER A 83 14.66 -24.73 4.75
C SER A 83 14.68 -23.20 4.74
N ALA A 84 15.79 -22.60 5.19
CA ALA A 84 15.97 -21.14 5.17
C ALA A 84 15.93 -20.53 3.74
N ILE A 85 16.34 -21.31 2.74
CA ILE A 85 16.35 -20.87 1.33
C ILE A 85 14.92 -20.67 0.82
N TYR A 86 14.01 -21.59 1.15
CA TYR A 86 12.65 -21.56 0.61
C TYR A 86 11.89 -20.37 1.16
N TYR A 87 11.97 -20.13 2.48
CA TYR A 87 11.42 -18.93 3.09
C TYR A 87 12.03 -17.65 2.53
N ALA A 88 13.36 -17.56 2.36
CA ALA A 88 13.97 -16.34 1.84
C ALA A 88 13.59 -16.04 0.37
N ASN A 89 13.34 -17.08 -0.43
CA ASN A 89 12.89 -16.92 -1.81
C ASN A 89 11.40 -16.54 -1.87
N ARG A 90 10.55 -17.16 -1.04
CA ARG A 90 9.14 -16.77 -0.92
C ARG A 90 8.97 -15.37 -0.35
N SER A 91 9.80 -14.99 0.64
CA SER A 91 9.91 -13.62 1.14
C SER A 91 10.26 -12.62 0.03
N LEU A 92 11.16 -12.97 -0.89
CA LEU A 92 11.45 -12.11 -2.04
C LEU A 92 10.23 -11.96 -2.96
N ALA A 93 9.52 -13.04 -3.24
CA ALA A 93 8.31 -12.98 -4.05
C ALA A 93 7.23 -12.12 -3.37
N HIS A 94 7.06 -12.24 -2.05
CA HIS A 94 6.20 -11.36 -1.25
C HIS A 94 6.64 -9.90 -1.26
N LEU A 95 7.94 -9.59 -1.20
CA LEU A 95 8.45 -8.22 -1.35
C LEU A 95 8.07 -7.65 -2.71
N ARG A 96 8.16 -8.45 -3.79
CA ARG A 96 7.79 -8.04 -5.16
C ARG A 96 6.30 -7.82 -5.34
N GLN A 97 5.47 -8.50 -4.56
CA GLN A 97 4.02 -8.28 -4.49
C GLN A 97 3.58 -7.33 -3.38
N GLU A 98 4.53 -6.71 -2.68
CA GLU A 98 4.26 -5.75 -1.60
C GLU A 98 3.49 -6.32 -0.41
N SER A 99 3.52 -7.64 -0.29
CA SER A 99 3.04 -8.37 0.88
C SER A 99 4.11 -8.33 1.98
N PHE A 100 4.46 -7.12 2.43
CA PHE A 100 5.61 -6.89 3.31
C PHE A 100 5.48 -7.58 4.68
N GLY A 101 4.26 -7.78 5.17
CA GLY A 101 3.98 -8.53 6.38
C GLY A 101 4.34 -10.01 6.22
N TYR A 102 3.91 -10.65 5.14
CA TYR A 102 4.28 -12.04 4.84
C TYR A 102 5.78 -12.16 4.52
N ALA A 103 6.35 -11.19 3.79
CA ALA A 103 7.79 -11.14 3.55
C ALA A 103 8.58 -11.07 4.86
N LEU A 104 8.12 -10.28 5.84
CA LEU A 104 8.73 -10.18 7.16
C LEU A 104 8.65 -11.52 7.91
N GLN A 105 7.48 -12.18 7.92
CA GLN A 105 7.32 -13.48 8.56
C GLN A 105 8.23 -14.54 7.95
N ASP A 106 8.30 -14.62 6.62
CA ASP A 106 9.21 -15.53 5.94
C ASP A 106 10.68 -15.16 6.20
N GLY A 107 11.02 -13.87 6.26
CA GLY A 107 12.36 -13.42 6.65
C GLY A 107 12.75 -13.85 8.07
N ILE A 108 11.82 -13.77 9.03
CA ILE A 108 12.00 -14.27 10.40
C ILE A 108 12.18 -15.78 10.39
N SER A 109 11.33 -16.52 9.68
CA SER A 109 11.41 -17.98 9.55
C SER A 109 12.72 -18.42 8.89
N ALA A 110 13.21 -17.71 7.88
CA ALA A 110 14.48 -18.00 7.23
C ALA A 110 15.66 -17.86 8.20
N VAL A 111 15.70 -16.77 9.00
CA VAL A 111 16.75 -16.54 10.00
C VAL A 111 16.65 -17.56 11.15
N LYS A 112 15.44 -17.95 11.53
CA LYS A 112 15.22 -18.99 12.56
C LYS A 112 15.69 -20.37 12.09
N ALA A 113 15.44 -20.70 10.82
CA ALA A 113 15.83 -21.96 10.21
C ALA A 113 17.36 -22.08 10.05
N ASP A 114 18.03 -21.00 9.61
CA ASP A 114 19.48 -20.94 9.52
C ASP A 114 19.99 -19.52 9.89
N PRO A 115 20.47 -19.34 11.14
CA PRO A 115 21.04 -18.06 11.59
C PRO A 115 22.31 -17.64 10.85
N SER A 116 22.98 -18.55 10.12
CA SER A 116 24.15 -18.22 9.31
C SER A 116 23.77 -17.72 7.90
N TYR A 117 22.50 -17.91 7.50
CA TYR A 117 22.03 -17.56 6.16
C TYR A 117 21.75 -16.07 6.01
N LEU A 118 22.78 -15.32 5.60
CA LEU A 118 22.75 -13.86 5.46
C LEU A 118 21.64 -13.32 4.55
N LYS A 119 21.20 -14.09 3.54
CA LYS A 119 20.08 -13.67 2.68
C LYS A 119 18.77 -13.55 3.48
N GLY A 120 18.55 -14.36 4.52
CA GLY A 120 17.39 -14.22 5.41
C GLY A 120 17.35 -12.84 6.07
N TYR A 121 18.48 -12.37 6.60
CA TYR A 121 18.62 -11.04 7.18
C TYR A 121 18.37 -9.92 6.17
N TYR A 122 18.89 -10.04 4.93
CA TYR A 122 18.59 -9.07 3.88
C TYR A 122 17.10 -8.99 3.55
N ARG A 123 16.40 -10.12 3.49
CA ARG A 123 14.96 -10.16 3.21
C ARG A 123 14.16 -9.57 4.35
N ARG A 124 14.51 -9.90 5.59
CA ARG A 124 13.90 -9.34 6.80
C ARG A 124 14.13 -7.82 6.91
N ALA A 125 15.36 -7.36 6.63
CA ALA A 125 15.69 -5.94 6.60
C ALA A 125 14.90 -5.20 5.52
N ALA A 126 14.79 -5.75 4.31
CA ALA A 126 14.01 -5.17 3.22
C ALA A 126 12.52 -5.06 3.61
N ALA A 127 11.96 -6.10 4.24
CA ALA A 127 10.58 -6.05 4.72
C ALA A 127 10.40 -5.00 5.82
N HIS A 128 11.31 -4.90 6.78
CA HIS A 128 11.30 -3.84 7.79
C HIS A 128 11.40 -2.44 7.18
N MET A 129 12.25 -2.25 6.17
CA MET A 129 12.36 -0.98 5.43
C MET A 129 11.03 -0.60 4.77
N SER A 130 10.40 -1.52 4.05
CA SER A 130 9.10 -1.29 3.40
C SER A 130 7.99 -0.99 4.40
N LEU A 131 8.08 -1.53 5.62
CA LEU A 131 7.16 -1.28 6.74
C LEU A 131 7.48 0.00 7.54
N GLY A 132 8.49 0.78 7.15
CA GLY A 132 8.93 1.96 7.90
C GLY A 132 9.62 1.65 9.24
N LYS A 133 9.96 0.37 9.50
CA LYS A 133 10.62 -0.14 10.71
C LYS A 133 12.14 -0.01 10.60
N PHE A 134 12.63 1.23 10.37
CA PHE A 134 14.03 1.50 10.02
C PHE A 134 15.04 1.11 11.10
N LYS A 135 14.66 1.17 12.39
CA LYS A 135 15.56 0.75 13.48
C LYS A 135 15.80 -0.76 13.44
N GLN A 136 14.75 -1.55 13.24
CA GLN A 136 14.85 -3.00 13.10
C GLN A 136 15.63 -3.38 11.84
N ALA A 137 15.36 -2.70 10.71
CA ALA A 137 16.12 -2.90 9.47
C ALA A 137 17.62 -2.60 9.66
N LEU A 138 17.96 -1.53 10.40
CA LEU A 138 19.35 -1.15 10.66
C LEU A 138 20.10 -2.26 11.41
N CYS A 139 19.47 -2.91 12.41
CA CYS A 139 20.08 -4.02 13.14
C CYS A 139 20.43 -5.19 12.21
N ASP A 140 19.55 -5.53 11.26
CA ASP A 140 19.80 -6.60 10.30
C ASP A 140 20.92 -6.23 9.31
N PHE A 141 20.91 -5.00 8.78
CA PHE A 141 21.99 -4.55 7.89
C PHE A 141 23.34 -4.44 8.60
N GLU A 142 23.35 -4.02 9.88
CA GLU A 142 24.56 -3.98 10.69
C GLU A 142 25.15 -5.38 10.87
N PHE A 143 24.31 -6.37 11.20
CA PHE A 143 24.74 -7.75 11.31
C PHE A 143 25.38 -8.27 10.02
N VAL A 144 24.71 -8.05 8.88
CA VAL A 144 25.23 -8.48 7.58
C VAL A 144 26.54 -7.77 7.22
N ALA A 145 26.65 -6.46 7.45
CA ALA A 145 27.86 -5.69 7.18
C ALA A 145 29.04 -6.15 8.07
N LYS A 146 28.77 -6.57 9.31
CA LYS A 146 29.78 -7.18 10.20
C LYS A 146 30.24 -8.55 9.70
N CYS A 147 29.32 -9.40 9.24
CA CYS A 147 29.65 -10.71 8.69
C CYS A 147 30.38 -10.63 7.34
N ARG A 148 30.16 -9.56 6.56
CA ARG A 148 30.80 -9.33 5.25
C ARG A 148 31.43 -7.93 5.15
N PRO A 149 32.56 -7.68 5.83
CA PRO A 149 33.16 -6.34 5.89
C PRO A 149 33.67 -5.83 4.54
N ASN A 150 33.92 -6.71 3.56
CA ASN A 150 34.39 -6.31 2.23
C ASN A 150 33.28 -6.18 1.18
N ASP A 151 32.04 -6.50 1.54
CA ASP A 151 30.89 -6.40 0.64
C ASP A 151 30.42 -4.94 0.54
N LYS A 152 30.57 -4.37 -0.66
CA LYS A 152 30.23 -2.97 -0.94
C LYS A 152 28.72 -2.73 -0.80
N ASP A 153 27.88 -3.68 -1.20
CA ASP A 153 26.42 -3.56 -1.13
C ASP A 153 25.95 -3.62 0.32
N ALA A 154 26.51 -4.52 1.13
CA ALA A 154 26.24 -4.58 2.57
C ALA A 154 26.54 -3.25 3.29
N LYS A 155 27.71 -2.67 3.02
CA LYS A 155 28.14 -1.38 3.58
C LYS A 155 27.27 -0.22 3.14
N LEU A 156 26.90 -0.18 1.86
CA LEU A 156 26.02 0.85 1.31
C LEU A 156 24.66 0.80 2.00
N LYS A 157 24.02 -0.39 2.05
CA LYS A 157 22.70 -0.55 2.68
C LYS A 157 22.68 -0.18 4.17
N PHE A 158 23.70 -0.59 4.92
CA PHE A 158 23.85 -0.18 6.32
C PHE A 158 23.97 1.35 6.45
N THR A 159 24.81 1.97 5.62
CA THR A 159 25.08 3.41 5.69
C THR A 159 23.83 4.22 5.33
N GLU A 160 23.14 3.85 4.26
CA GLU A 160 21.90 4.52 3.84
C GLU A 160 20.79 4.32 4.87
N CYS A 161 20.61 3.12 5.42
CA CYS A 161 19.64 2.88 6.49
C CYS A 161 20.00 3.70 7.76
N SER A 162 21.28 3.80 8.09
CA SER A 162 21.75 4.60 9.23
C SER A 162 21.46 6.09 9.03
N LYS A 163 21.64 6.63 7.82
CA LYS A 163 21.28 8.01 7.48
C LYS A 163 19.78 8.25 7.71
N ILE A 164 18.91 7.35 7.25
CA ILE A 164 17.45 7.48 7.44
C ILE A 164 17.09 7.48 8.93
N VAL A 165 17.64 6.55 9.72
CA VAL A 165 17.38 6.48 11.16
C VAL A 165 17.83 7.76 11.87
N LYS A 166 19.01 8.29 11.53
CA LYS A 166 19.54 9.54 12.09
C LYS A 166 18.71 10.76 11.70
N MET A 167 18.33 10.86 10.43
CA MET A 167 17.48 11.94 9.91
C MET A 167 16.13 11.96 10.63
N ARG A 168 15.47 10.81 10.76
CA ARG A 168 14.18 10.70 11.48
C ARG A 168 14.30 10.99 12.97
N ALA A 169 15.40 10.59 13.60
CA ALA A 169 15.66 10.93 15.00
C ALA A 169 15.85 12.45 15.17
N PHE A 170 16.53 13.10 14.23
CA PHE A 170 16.70 14.54 14.20
C PHE A 170 15.36 15.26 13.96
N GLU A 171 14.58 14.87 12.94
CA GLU A 171 13.24 15.39 12.66
C GLU A 171 12.33 15.31 13.88
N ARG A 172 12.30 14.15 14.56
CA ARG A 172 11.52 13.97 15.78
C ARG A 172 11.98 14.89 16.92
N ALA A 173 13.28 15.14 17.02
CA ALA A 173 13.83 16.03 18.05
C ALA A 173 13.48 17.50 17.79
N ILE A 174 13.38 17.92 16.52
CA ILE A 174 13.02 19.30 16.15
C ILE A 174 11.51 19.54 16.02
N ALA A 175 10.69 18.48 15.98
CA ALA A 175 9.23 18.57 15.84
C ALA A 175 8.53 19.22 17.05
N VAL A 176 9.25 19.47 18.15
CA VAL A 176 8.66 19.94 19.41
C VAL A 176 8.56 21.48 19.51
N ASP A 177 9.26 22.26 18.67
CA ASP A 177 9.46 23.70 18.96
C ASP A 177 9.27 24.68 17.79
N LYS A 178 8.53 24.33 16.74
CA LYS A 178 8.18 25.30 15.68
C LYS A 178 6.69 25.58 15.64
N PRO A 179 6.25 26.84 15.78
CA PRO A 179 4.91 27.21 15.34
C PRO A 179 4.85 26.86 13.84
N GLU A 180 3.92 25.97 13.48
CA GLU A 180 3.68 25.59 12.10
C GLU A 180 3.28 26.86 11.35
N LYS A 181 4.18 27.38 10.50
CA LYS A 181 3.81 28.48 9.60
C LYS A 181 2.64 27.99 8.77
N THR A 182 1.54 28.74 8.75
CA THR A 182 0.43 28.41 7.88
C THR A 182 0.91 28.48 6.43
N LEU A 183 0.36 27.64 5.54
CA LEU A 183 0.70 27.71 4.13
C LEU A 183 0.46 29.12 3.55
N SER A 184 -0.51 29.85 4.09
CA SER A 184 -0.75 31.25 3.73
C SER A 184 0.44 32.15 4.07
N GLU A 185 1.10 31.97 5.20
CA GLU A 185 2.32 32.72 5.55
C GLU A 185 3.48 32.33 4.64
N MET A 186 3.64 31.03 4.35
CA MET A 186 4.64 30.56 3.38
C MET A 186 4.39 31.15 2.00
N TYR A 187 3.13 31.27 1.58
CA TYR A 187 2.77 31.88 0.30
C TYR A 187 3.01 33.38 0.26
N ARG A 188 2.70 34.13 1.33
CA ARG A 188 3.02 35.57 1.41
C ARG A 188 4.51 35.83 1.25
N ASP A 189 5.35 34.97 1.85
CA ASP A 189 6.80 35.01 1.67
C ASP A 189 7.20 34.80 0.19
N MET A 190 6.31 34.21 -0.63
CA MET A 190 6.49 33.83 -2.02
C MET A 190 5.67 34.66 -3.04
N GLU A 191 4.88 35.66 -2.61
CA GLU A 191 4.13 36.55 -3.51
C GLU A 191 5.06 37.37 -4.42
N ASN A 192 6.27 37.63 -3.94
CA ASN A 192 7.34 38.33 -4.65
C ASN A 192 8.08 37.46 -5.66
N ILE A 193 7.68 36.20 -5.88
CA ILE A 193 8.24 35.39 -6.97
C ILE A 193 7.89 36.05 -8.30
N THR A 194 8.91 36.53 -8.99
CA THR A 194 8.84 37.01 -10.37
C THR A 194 8.68 35.83 -11.32
N ILE A 195 7.82 35.99 -12.32
CA ILE A 195 7.76 35.07 -13.45
C ILE A 195 8.77 35.58 -14.46
N GLU A 196 9.63 34.70 -14.98
CA GLU A 196 10.59 35.07 -16.01
C GLU A 196 9.88 35.47 -17.32
N ASP A 197 10.35 36.52 -18.01
CA ASP A 197 9.69 37.09 -19.20
C ASP A 197 9.55 36.10 -20.38
N ASP A 198 10.40 35.07 -20.39
CA ASP A 198 10.44 33.99 -21.36
C ASP A 198 9.53 32.80 -21.01
N TYR A 199 8.88 32.79 -19.82
CA TYR A 199 7.94 31.74 -19.46
C TYR A 199 6.70 31.78 -20.38
N LYS A 200 6.57 30.76 -21.23
CA LYS A 200 5.42 30.56 -22.15
C LYS A 200 4.50 29.42 -21.72
N GLY A 201 4.58 28.99 -20.46
CA GLY A 201 3.72 27.93 -19.94
C GLY A 201 2.35 28.42 -19.50
N PRO A 202 1.52 27.52 -18.94
CA PRO A 202 0.18 27.83 -18.43
C PRO A 202 0.23 28.92 -17.35
N GLN A 203 -0.76 29.81 -17.38
CA GLN A 203 -0.92 30.90 -16.42
C GLN A 203 -2.33 30.92 -15.84
N LEU A 204 -2.43 31.17 -14.53
CA LEU A 204 -3.73 31.35 -13.87
C LEU A 204 -4.37 32.66 -14.32
N GLU A 205 -5.68 32.65 -14.57
CA GLU A 205 -6.47 33.83 -14.93
C GLU A 205 -7.05 34.44 -13.65
N ASP A 206 -6.71 35.69 -13.35
CA ASP A 206 -7.03 36.36 -12.08
C ASP A 206 -6.67 35.54 -10.83
N GLY A 207 -5.59 34.76 -10.93
CA GLY A 207 -5.11 33.89 -9.86
C GLY A 207 -5.96 32.63 -9.62
N LYS A 208 -6.94 32.34 -10.50
CA LYS A 208 -7.83 31.19 -10.41
C LYS A 208 -7.53 30.15 -11.49
N VAL A 209 -7.87 28.90 -11.18
CA VAL A 209 -7.86 27.80 -12.14
C VAL A 209 -9.07 27.92 -13.07
N THR A 210 -8.84 27.89 -14.38
CA THR A 210 -9.89 27.88 -15.41
C THR A 210 -9.78 26.63 -16.28
N LEU A 211 -10.82 26.30 -17.05
CA LEU A 211 -10.78 25.17 -17.98
C LEU A 211 -9.68 25.35 -19.04
N GLN A 212 -9.45 26.58 -19.51
CA GLN A 212 -8.38 26.85 -20.47
C GLN A 212 -7.00 26.59 -19.83
N PHE A 213 -6.77 27.10 -18.61
CA PHE A 213 -5.55 26.79 -17.86
C PHE A 213 -5.35 25.27 -17.70
N MET A 214 -6.40 24.52 -17.38
CA MET A 214 -6.29 23.06 -17.23
C MET A 214 -5.90 22.37 -18.53
N LYS A 215 -6.48 22.78 -19.67
CA LYS A 215 -6.11 22.26 -20.99
C LYS A 215 -4.66 22.56 -21.32
N ASP A 216 -4.23 23.80 -21.10
CA ASP A 216 -2.86 24.23 -21.35
C ASP A 216 -1.88 23.49 -20.41
N LEU A 217 -2.27 23.25 -19.15
CA LEU A 217 -1.48 22.52 -18.16
C LEU A 217 -1.26 21.07 -18.58
N MET A 218 -2.32 20.38 -18.99
CA MET A 218 -2.23 19.00 -19.46
C MET A 218 -1.34 18.90 -20.70
N GLU A 219 -1.46 19.82 -21.66
CA GLU A 219 -0.60 19.84 -22.86
C GLU A 219 0.87 20.16 -22.51
N HIS A 220 1.09 21.11 -21.60
CA HIS A 220 2.43 21.46 -21.11
C HIS A 220 3.11 20.27 -20.44
N TYR A 221 2.38 19.50 -19.64
CA TYR A 221 2.86 18.27 -19.00
C TYR A 221 3.07 17.12 -20.00
N LYS A 222 2.20 16.97 -21.02
CA LYS A 222 2.44 16.00 -22.10
C LYS A 222 3.78 16.26 -22.80
N GLY A 223 4.13 17.54 -22.99
CA GLY A 223 5.42 17.99 -23.50
C GLY A 223 6.60 17.94 -22.51
N GLN A 224 6.46 17.25 -21.37
CA GLN A 224 7.47 17.14 -20.30
C GLN A 224 7.97 18.47 -19.74
N LYS A 225 7.15 19.53 -19.82
CA LYS A 225 7.49 20.84 -19.27
C LYS A 225 6.90 20.99 -17.87
N ARG A 226 7.51 21.84 -17.06
CA ARG A 226 7.11 22.05 -15.66
C ARG A 226 6.26 23.30 -15.50
N LEU A 227 5.20 23.22 -14.69
CA LEU A 227 4.41 24.40 -14.27
C LEU A 227 5.29 25.34 -13.45
N HIS A 228 5.23 26.65 -13.71
CA HIS A 228 6.01 27.61 -12.95
C HIS A 228 5.68 27.57 -11.45
N ARG A 229 6.72 27.66 -10.60
CA ARG A 229 6.63 27.52 -9.13
C ARG A 229 5.60 28.43 -8.48
N LYS A 230 5.41 29.65 -8.99
CA LYS A 230 4.42 30.61 -8.47
C LYS A 230 3.01 30.05 -8.54
N PHE A 231 2.63 29.48 -9.68
CA PHE A 231 1.31 28.88 -9.89
C PHE A 231 1.16 27.57 -9.11
N ALA A 232 2.23 26.76 -9.03
CA ALA A 232 2.26 25.57 -8.20
C ALA A 232 1.96 25.88 -6.73
N TYR A 233 2.67 26.85 -6.12
CA TYR A 233 2.40 27.27 -4.74
C TYR A 233 0.99 27.83 -4.56
N LYS A 234 0.50 28.63 -5.52
CA LYS A 234 -0.86 29.18 -5.48
C LYS A 234 -1.92 28.08 -5.44
N ILE A 235 -1.80 27.08 -6.32
CA ILE A 235 -2.70 25.91 -6.34
C ILE A 235 -2.65 25.17 -4.99
N LEU A 236 -1.45 24.93 -4.43
CA LEU A 236 -1.32 24.24 -3.15
C LEU A 236 -1.94 24.99 -1.97
N CYS A 237 -1.88 26.32 -1.97
CA CYS A 237 -2.50 27.11 -0.91
C CYS A 237 -4.03 27.10 -1.00
N GLU A 238 -4.56 27.20 -2.21
CA GLU A 238 -6.02 27.15 -2.43
C GLU A 238 -6.58 25.77 -2.12
N ILE A 239 -5.90 24.70 -2.55
CA ILE A 239 -6.37 23.33 -2.28
C ILE A 239 -6.26 22.98 -0.79
N ASP A 240 -5.22 23.40 -0.07
CA ASP A 240 -5.14 23.23 1.39
C ASP A 240 -6.31 23.91 2.10
N THR A 241 -6.56 25.18 1.75
CA THR A 241 -7.68 25.95 2.30
C THR A 241 -9.01 25.23 2.04
N TYR A 242 -9.21 24.74 0.82
CA TYR A 242 -10.40 24.00 0.46
C TYR A 242 -10.51 22.68 1.24
N MET A 243 -9.46 21.86 1.27
CA MET A 243 -9.48 20.53 1.88
C MET A 243 -9.68 20.60 3.40
N ARG A 244 -9.18 21.63 4.08
CA ARG A 244 -9.47 21.90 5.50
C ARG A 244 -10.96 22.04 5.81
N SER A 245 -11.73 22.58 4.88
CA SER A 245 -13.18 22.75 5.04
C SER A 245 -13.98 21.45 4.86
N GLN A 246 -13.37 20.41 4.28
CA GLN A 246 -14.07 19.17 3.95
C GLN A 246 -14.19 18.26 5.19
N PRO A 247 -15.27 17.47 5.30
CA PRO A 247 -15.36 16.41 6.30
C PRO A 247 -14.43 15.23 5.98
N SER A 248 -14.22 14.35 6.95
CA SER A 248 -13.42 13.13 6.74
C SER A 248 -14.16 12.07 5.91
N LEU A 249 -15.50 12.10 5.93
CA LEU A 249 -16.38 11.37 5.02
C LEU A 249 -17.23 12.40 4.27
N VAL A 250 -17.11 12.42 2.94
CA VAL A 250 -17.87 13.33 2.08
C VAL A 250 -19.10 12.60 1.52
N ASP A 251 -20.28 13.13 1.77
CA ASP A 251 -21.53 12.62 1.19
C ASP A 251 -21.72 13.21 -0.22
N ILE A 252 -21.91 12.35 -1.22
CA ILE A 252 -22.11 12.71 -2.63
C ILE A 252 -23.54 12.33 -3.03
N THR A 253 -24.26 13.27 -3.64
CA THR A 253 -25.56 12.99 -4.29
C THR A 253 -25.38 13.00 -5.80
N VAL A 254 -25.69 11.87 -6.44
CA VAL A 254 -25.72 11.70 -7.90
C VAL A 254 -27.20 11.70 -8.33
N PRO A 255 -27.64 12.69 -9.12
CA PRO A 255 -29.02 12.72 -9.62
C PRO A 255 -29.37 11.52 -10.50
N ASP A 256 -30.65 11.16 -10.53
CA ASP A 256 -31.18 9.93 -11.15
C ASP A 256 -30.60 9.59 -12.54
N GLU A 257 -30.57 10.55 -13.45
CA GLU A 257 -30.13 10.34 -14.84
C GLU A 257 -28.65 10.71 -15.09
N GLU A 258 -27.94 11.16 -14.06
CA GLU A 258 -26.57 11.64 -14.20
C GLU A 258 -25.54 10.53 -13.98
N LYS A 259 -24.48 10.55 -14.78
CA LYS A 259 -23.35 9.62 -14.69
C LYS A 259 -22.38 10.07 -13.60
N PHE A 260 -21.82 9.12 -12.85
CA PHE A 260 -20.69 9.36 -11.96
C PHE A 260 -19.56 8.36 -12.19
N THR A 261 -18.31 8.84 -12.25
CA THR A 261 -17.14 7.99 -12.49
C THR A 261 -16.30 7.82 -11.23
N ILE A 262 -15.90 6.59 -10.91
CA ILE A 262 -14.94 6.26 -9.85
C ILE A 262 -13.68 5.65 -10.48
N CYS A 263 -12.53 6.26 -10.23
CA CYS A 263 -11.21 5.76 -10.57
C CYS A 263 -10.49 5.28 -9.30
N GLY A 264 -9.67 4.25 -9.44
CA GLY A 264 -8.76 3.80 -8.40
C GLY A 264 -7.40 4.49 -8.49
N ASP A 265 -6.37 3.76 -8.07
CA ASP A 265 -4.97 4.19 -8.03
C ASP A 265 -4.49 4.57 -9.43
N ILE A 266 -3.68 5.62 -9.52
CA ILE A 266 -3.03 6.04 -10.78
C ILE A 266 -1.51 6.13 -10.66
N HIS A 267 -0.96 6.22 -9.45
CA HIS A 267 0.48 6.10 -9.15
C HIS A 267 1.42 6.83 -10.11
N GLY A 268 1.18 8.13 -10.34
CA GLY A 268 2.06 8.94 -11.18
C GLY A 268 2.14 8.52 -12.65
N GLN A 269 1.18 7.73 -13.15
CA GLN A 269 1.04 7.39 -14.57
C GLN A 269 0.26 8.47 -15.33
N PHE A 270 0.88 9.64 -15.50
CA PHE A 270 0.22 10.84 -16.06
C PHE A 270 -0.37 10.61 -17.46
N TYR A 271 0.32 9.87 -18.32
CA TYR A 271 -0.15 9.62 -19.68
C TYR A 271 -1.38 8.73 -19.71
N ASP A 272 -1.48 7.76 -18.79
CA ASP A 272 -2.69 6.95 -18.61
C ASP A 272 -3.84 7.76 -17.98
N LEU A 273 -3.55 8.69 -17.07
CA LEU A 273 -4.54 9.65 -16.58
C LEU A 273 -5.13 10.48 -17.73
N MET A 274 -4.30 10.91 -18.68
CA MET A 274 -4.77 11.60 -19.88
C MET A 274 -5.63 10.69 -20.76
N ASN A 275 -5.27 9.41 -20.90
CA ASN A 275 -6.06 8.43 -21.62
C ASN A 275 -7.46 8.24 -20.98
N ILE A 276 -7.55 8.17 -19.64
CA ILE A 276 -8.85 8.13 -18.94
C ILE A 276 -9.74 9.30 -19.37
N PHE A 277 -9.20 10.52 -19.38
CA PHE A 277 -9.94 11.71 -19.79
C PHE A 277 -10.28 11.75 -21.28
N GLU A 278 -9.47 11.11 -22.13
CA GLU A 278 -9.75 10.97 -23.56
C GLU A 278 -10.91 10.00 -23.80
N ILE A 279 -10.90 8.82 -23.16
CA ILE A 279 -11.90 7.76 -23.39
C ILE A 279 -13.21 7.93 -22.61
N ASN A 280 -13.19 8.66 -21.48
CA ASN A 280 -14.37 8.89 -20.63
C ASN A 280 -14.80 10.37 -20.56
N GLY A 281 -14.09 11.24 -21.27
CA GLY A 281 -14.32 12.69 -21.31
C GLY A 281 -13.68 13.42 -20.13
N LEU A 282 -13.38 14.70 -20.34
CA LEU A 282 -12.80 15.56 -19.29
C LEU A 282 -13.75 15.72 -18.09
N PRO A 283 -13.19 15.95 -16.89
CA PRO A 283 -13.99 16.37 -15.75
C PRO A 283 -14.80 17.62 -16.04
N SER A 284 -16.05 17.62 -15.63
CA SER A 284 -16.96 18.77 -15.70
C SER A 284 -18.12 18.57 -14.75
N GLU A 285 -19.00 19.57 -14.62
CA GLU A 285 -20.23 19.44 -13.84
C GLU A 285 -21.14 18.29 -14.34
N LYS A 286 -21.10 17.98 -15.65
CA LYS A 286 -21.85 16.88 -16.29
C LYS A 286 -21.07 15.58 -16.41
N ASN A 287 -19.82 15.56 -15.96
CA ASN A 287 -18.97 14.37 -16.00
C ASN A 287 -18.11 14.32 -14.73
N PRO A 288 -18.75 14.07 -13.57
CA PRO A 288 -18.07 14.04 -12.29
C PRO A 288 -17.17 12.82 -12.13
N TYR A 289 -16.10 13.00 -11.35
CA TYR A 289 -15.11 11.96 -11.03
C TYR A 289 -14.79 11.92 -9.54
N LEU A 290 -14.55 10.71 -9.05
CA LEU A 290 -13.87 10.43 -7.79
C LEU A 290 -12.58 9.65 -8.09
N PHE A 291 -11.43 10.16 -7.68
CA PHE A 291 -10.18 9.39 -7.65
C PHE A 291 -9.92 8.90 -6.23
N ASN A 292 -9.83 7.58 -6.07
CA ASN A 292 -9.86 6.92 -4.77
C ASN A 292 -8.45 6.62 -4.22
N GLY A 293 -7.66 7.68 -4.01
CA GLY A 293 -6.33 7.62 -3.42
C GLY A 293 -5.24 7.14 -4.37
N ASP A 294 -4.00 7.17 -3.88
CA ASP A 294 -2.79 6.67 -4.54
C ASP A 294 -2.56 7.31 -5.92
N PHE A 295 -2.48 8.64 -5.88
CA PHE A 295 -2.24 9.49 -7.04
C PHE A 295 -0.77 9.52 -7.45
N VAL A 296 0.10 9.34 -6.47
CA VAL A 296 1.54 9.57 -6.54
C VAL A 296 2.32 8.30 -6.20
N ASP A 297 3.64 8.44 -6.22
CA ASP A 297 4.63 7.38 -6.01
C ASP A 297 4.64 6.32 -7.13
N ARG A 298 5.74 5.58 -7.20
CA ARG A 298 6.04 4.58 -8.22
C ARG A 298 6.23 5.16 -9.62
N GLY A 299 5.18 5.66 -10.25
CA GLY A 299 5.31 6.35 -11.54
C GLY A 299 6.08 7.65 -11.39
N SER A 300 6.81 8.01 -12.43
CA SER A 300 7.75 9.13 -12.42
C SER A 300 7.15 10.45 -12.95
N PHE A 301 5.81 10.49 -13.05
CA PHE A 301 5.04 11.67 -13.42
C PHE A 301 3.97 11.98 -12.34
N SER A 302 4.34 11.77 -11.07
CA SER A 302 3.45 11.99 -9.92
C SER A 302 3.12 13.47 -9.72
N VAL A 303 4.07 14.36 -9.97
CA VAL A 303 3.89 15.81 -9.90
C VAL A 303 2.85 16.28 -10.91
N GLU A 304 2.92 15.78 -12.14
CA GLU A 304 1.98 16.11 -13.21
C GLU A 304 0.57 15.61 -12.85
N CYS A 305 0.46 14.35 -12.38
CA CYS A 305 -0.82 13.79 -11.91
C CYS A 305 -1.45 14.67 -10.83
N ILE A 306 -0.72 14.92 -9.74
CA ILE A 306 -1.33 15.58 -8.57
C ILE A 306 -1.72 17.03 -8.85
N PHE A 307 -0.94 17.78 -9.64
CA PHE A 307 -1.31 19.14 -10.02
C PHE A 307 -2.51 19.16 -10.98
N THR A 308 -2.62 18.18 -11.88
CA THR A 308 -3.83 18.04 -12.71
C THR A 308 -5.06 17.72 -11.87
N LEU A 309 -4.97 16.80 -10.91
CA LEU A 309 -6.07 16.45 -10.02
C LEU A 309 -6.48 17.62 -9.12
N PHE A 310 -5.53 18.31 -8.49
CA PHE A 310 -5.82 19.51 -7.68
C PHE A 310 -6.40 20.64 -8.51
N GLY A 311 -5.92 20.84 -9.73
CA GLY A 311 -6.48 21.80 -10.66
C GLY A 311 -7.96 21.52 -10.96
N PHE A 312 -8.31 20.28 -11.33
CA PHE A 312 -9.72 19.93 -11.54
C PHE A 312 -10.56 20.00 -10.27
N LYS A 313 -9.98 19.70 -9.09
CA LYS A 313 -10.67 19.88 -7.82
C LYS A 313 -11.01 21.34 -7.53
N LEU A 314 -10.09 22.27 -7.82
CA LEU A 314 -10.34 23.71 -7.67
C LEU A 314 -11.33 24.24 -8.72
N LEU A 315 -11.29 23.69 -9.94
CA LEU A 315 -12.19 24.08 -11.03
C LEU A 315 -13.63 23.56 -10.83
N TYR A 316 -13.79 22.33 -10.36
CA TYR A 316 -15.08 21.65 -10.19
C TYR A 316 -15.23 21.08 -8.77
N PRO A 317 -15.26 21.93 -7.72
CA PRO A 317 -15.19 21.49 -6.33
C PRO A 317 -16.30 20.53 -5.90
N ASN A 318 -17.48 20.60 -6.52
CA ASN A 318 -18.64 19.76 -6.20
C ASN A 318 -18.83 18.58 -7.18
N HIS A 319 -17.92 18.40 -8.14
CA HIS A 319 -18.03 17.36 -9.19
C HIS A 319 -16.71 16.60 -9.41
N PHE A 320 -15.62 17.03 -8.77
CA PHE A 320 -14.35 16.33 -8.76
C PHE A 320 -13.96 16.03 -7.31
N PHE A 321 -13.71 14.76 -7.01
CA PHE A 321 -13.53 14.27 -5.65
C PHE A 321 -12.23 13.48 -5.54
N LEU A 322 -11.57 13.58 -4.39
CA LEU A 322 -10.27 12.97 -4.12
C LEU A 322 -10.32 12.33 -2.73
N SER A 323 -10.18 11.01 -2.65
CA SER A 323 -9.93 10.31 -1.38
C SER A 323 -8.44 10.23 -1.10
N ARG A 324 -8.05 10.22 0.17
CA ARG A 324 -6.69 9.89 0.59
C ARG A 324 -6.43 8.39 0.37
N GLY A 325 -5.29 8.04 -0.21
CA GLY A 325 -4.73 6.68 -0.22
C GLY A 325 -3.58 6.54 0.76
N ASN A 326 -3.00 5.34 0.87
CA ASN A 326 -1.85 5.14 1.76
C ASN A 326 -0.59 5.82 1.21
N HIS A 327 -0.49 6.02 -0.10
CA HIS A 327 0.62 6.75 -0.73
C HIS A 327 0.53 8.27 -0.57
N GLU A 328 -0.58 8.84 -0.12
CA GLU A 328 -0.63 10.24 0.34
C GLU A 328 -0.15 10.38 1.80
N SER A 329 1.02 9.80 2.10
CA SER A 329 1.67 9.81 3.41
C SER A 329 3.19 9.98 3.31
N ILE A 330 3.79 10.61 4.32
CA ILE A 330 5.21 10.98 4.32
C ILE A 330 6.13 9.76 4.20
N ASN A 331 5.77 8.66 4.86
CA ASN A 331 6.57 7.44 4.85
C ASN A 331 6.59 6.81 3.45
N MET A 332 5.47 6.84 2.75
CA MET A 332 5.41 6.31 1.39
C MET A 332 6.17 7.23 0.43
N ASN A 333 5.89 8.54 0.48
CA ASN A 333 6.49 9.50 -0.46
C ASN A 333 8.02 9.58 -0.40
N GLN A 334 8.60 9.47 0.80
CA GLN A 334 10.05 9.44 0.99
C GLN A 334 10.71 8.19 0.38
N MET A 335 9.98 7.08 0.34
CA MET A 335 10.51 5.79 -0.08
C MET A 335 10.23 5.51 -1.56
N TYR A 336 9.06 5.90 -2.05
CA TYR A 336 8.51 5.45 -3.34
C TYR A 336 8.50 6.51 -4.45
N GLY A 337 9.10 7.67 -4.21
CA GLY A 337 9.55 8.56 -5.27
C GLY A 337 8.97 9.96 -5.23
N PHE A 338 7.77 10.18 -4.68
CA PHE A 338 7.11 11.48 -4.77
C PHE A 338 7.90 12.60 -4.08
N THR A 339 8.45 12.37 -2.88
CA THR A 339 9.29 13.38 -2.21
C THR A 339 10.53 13.70 -3.04
N GLY A 340 11.16 12.68 -3.65
CA GLY A 340 12.30 12.86 -4.53
C GLY A 340 11.95 13.62 -5.80
N GLU A 341 10.80 13.30 -6.41
CA GLU A 341 10.30 13.93 -7.63
C GLU A 341 9.97 15.40 -7.40
N VAL A 342 9.24 15.72 -6.33
CA VAL A 342 8.93 17.11 -5.94
C VAL A 342 10.20 17.88 -5.63
N THR A 343 11.18 17.28 -4.95
CA THR A 343 12.44 17.96 -4.65
C THR A 343 13.26 18.22 -5.91
N ALA A 344 13.29 17.27 -6.85
CA ALA A 344 14.01 17.42 -8.12
C ALA A 344 13.33 18.43 -9.06
N LYS A 345 11.99 18.41 -9.14
CA LYS A 345 11.21 19.31 -9.99
C LYS A 345 10.98 20.67 -9.34
N TYR A 346 10.98 20.80 -8.01
CA TYR A 346 10.74 22.06 -7.31
C TYR A 346 11.73 22.26 -6.16
N THR A 347 11.32 22.01 -4.92
CA THR A 347 12.10 22.23 -3.70
C THR A 347 11.64 21.25 -2.63
N SER A 348 12.49 20.99 -1.63
CA SER A 348 12.08 20.21 -0.45
C SER A 348 10.94 20.88 0.32
N ALA A 349 10.93 22.21 0.41
CA ALA A 349 9.85 22.95 1.04
C ALA A 349 8.48 22.69 0.36
N MET A 350 8.45 22.53 -0.97
CA MET A 350 7.23 22.15 -1.68
C MET A 350 6.74 20.74 -1.27
N ALA A 351 7.65 19.80 -1.01
CA ALA A 351 7.31 18.45 -0.55
C ALA A 351 6.69 18.47 0.86
N ASP A 352 7.16 19.35 1.75
CA ASP A 352 6.57 19.56 3.06
C ASP A 352 5.14 20.11 2.95
N ILE A 353 4.90 21.04 2.01
CA ILE A 353 3.56 21.58 1.73
C ILE A 353 2.61 20.49 1.21
N PHE A 354 3.06 19.66 0.27
CA PHE A 354 2.26 18.52 -0.20
C PHE A 354 1.87 17.59 0.96
N THR A 355 2.80 17.33 1.88
CA THR A 355 2.52 16.50 3.07
C THR A 355 1.41 17.12 3.93
N GLN A 356 1.43 18.44 4.13
CA GLN A 356 0.36 19.16 4.85
C GLN A 356 -0.98 19.06 4.11
N VAL A 357 -1.00 19.30 2.79
CA VAL A 357 -2.21 19.19 1.97
C VAL A 357 -2.79 17.78 2.01
N PHE A 358 -1.94 16.75 1.87
CA PHE A 358 -2.35 15.35 1.91
C PHE A 358 -2.98 14.95 3.25
N ASN A 359 -2.56 15.55 4.36
CA ASN A 359 -3.20 15.32 5.65
C ASN A 359 -4.68 15.78 5.69
N TRP A 360 -5.07 16.71 4.82
CA TRP A 360 -6.44 17.23 4.76
C TRP A 360 -7.34 16.53 3.75
N LEU A 361 -6.81 15.61 2.93
CA LEU A 361 -7.64 14.84 1.99
C LEU A 361 -8.70 14.02 2.75
N PRO A 362 -9.98 14.02 2.32
CA PRO A 362 -11.01 13.15 2.88
C PRO A 362 -10.61 11.68 2.84
N LEU A 363 -11.05 10.89 3.82
CA LEU A 363 -10.69 9.47 3.93
C LEU A 363 -11.62 8.56 3.11
N CYS A 364 -12.87 8.98 2.92
CA CYS A 364 -13.86 8.21 2.17
C CYS A 364 -15.00 9.10 1.63
N HIS A 365 -15.78 8.53 0.71
CA HIS A 365 -16.94 9.17 0.12
C HIS A 365 -18.15 8.24 0.19
N CYS A 366 -19.32 8.77 0.52
CA CYS A 366 -20.57 8.00 0.56
C CYS A 366 -21.50 8.50 -0.56
N ILE A 367 -21.73 7.69 -1.59
CA ILE A 367 -22.52 8.04 -2.76
C ILE A 367 -23.97 7.58 -2.54
N ASN A 368 -24.91 8.51 -2.66
CA ASN A 368 -26.36 8.32 -2.50
C ASN A 368 -26.74 7.57 -1.20
N GLN A 369 -25.90 7.66 -0.16
CA GLN A 369 -26.05 6.92 1.09
C GLN A 369 -26.09 5.38 0.91
N LYS A 370 -25.61 4.88 -0.22
CA LYS A 370 -25.70 3.47 -0.63
C LYS A 370 -24.37 2.83 -0.95
N ILE A 371 -23.40 3.59 -1.45
CA ILE A 371 -22.07 3.09 -1.79
C ILE A 371 -21.04 3.82 -0.95
N LEU A 372 -20.26 3.09 -0.15
CA LEU A 372 -19.09 3.66 0.53
C LEU A 372 -17.84 3.40 -0.32
N VAL A 373 -17.07 4.46 -0.57
CA VAL A 373 -15.82 4.42 -1.32
C VAL A 373 -14.65 4.82 -0.42
N MET A 374 -13.68 3.93 -0.23
CA MET A 374 -12.43 4.18 0.51
C MET A 374 -11.26 3.53 -0.21
N HIS A 375 -10.04 4.00 0.01
CA HIS A 375 -8.88 3.44 -0.70
C HIS A 375 -8.58 1.97 -0.31
N GLY A 376 -8.35 1.72 0.97
CA GLY A 376 -8.02 0.42 1.56
C GLY A 376 -9.26 -0.44 1.78
N GLY A 377 -9.86 -0.41 2.96
CA GLY A 377 -11.02 -1.27 3.22
C GLY A 377 -11.64 -1.13 4.60
N LEU A 378 -12.17 -2.24 5.11
CA LEU A 378 -12.95 -2.30 6.35
C LEU A 378 -12.09 -2.57 7.59
N PHE A 379 -12.79 -2.67 8.71
CA PHE A 379 -12.24 -2.47 10.04
C PHE A 379 -12.07 -3.75 10.85
N SER A 380 -11.16 -3.69 11.83
CA SER A 380 -10.98 -4.74 12.83
C SER A 380 -12.13 -4.86 13.82
N SER A 381 -12.94 -3.81 13.97
CA SER A 381 -14.12 -3.78 14.84
C SER A 381 -15.42 -3.90 14.05
N ASP A 382 -16.41 -4.62 14.60
CA ASP A 382 -17.71 -4.86 13.94
C ASP A 382 -18.70 -3.69 14.03
N ASN A 383 -18.55 -2.82 15.04
CA ASN A 383 -19.54 -1.79 15.36
C ASN A 383 -19.19 -0.42 14.75
N VAL A 384 -18.38 -0.39 13.69
CA VAL A 384 -18.00 0.86 13.03
C VAL A 384 -19.16 1.37 12.19
N THR A 385 -19.51 2.64 12.41
CA THR A 385 -20.55 3.36 11.68
C THR A 385 -19.98 4.47 10.82
N LEU A 386 -20.74 4.95 9.83
CA LEU A 386 -20.37 6.14 9.04
C LEU A 386 -20.09 7.36 9.92
N ASP A 387 -20.78 7.50 11.06
CA ASP A 387 -20.55 8.59 12.01
C ASP A 387 -19.22 8.45 12.76
N ASN A 388 -18.75 7.23 13.03
CA ASN A 388 -17.40 7.05 13.55
C ASN A 388 -16.36 7.54 12.55
N ILE A 389 -16.57 7.30 11.24
CA ILE A 389 -15.67 7.74 10.19
C ILE A 389 -15.68 9.27 10.03
N ARG A 390 -16.86 9.90 10.07
CA ARG A 390 -17.01 11.38 10.03
C ARG A 390 -16.23 12.09 11.15
N ARG A 391 -16.08 11.45 12.32
CA ARG A 391 -15.40 12.00 13.50
C ARG A 391 -13.89 11.81 13.51
N ILE A 392 -13.31 11.13 12.52
CA ILE A 392 -11.85 10.94 12.47
C ILE A 392 -11.15 12.29 12.27
N GLU A 393 -10.26 12.64 13.19
CA GLU A 393 -9.33 13.76 13.04
C GLU A 393 -8.20 13.39 12.07
N ARG A 394 -8.43 13.66 10.77
CA ARG A 394 -7.57 13.15 9.69
C ARG A 394 -6.30 13.96 9.44
N ASN A 395 -6.17 15.16 10.00
CA ASN A 395 -5.02 16.05 9.79
C ASN A 395 -3.78 15.56 10.56
N CYS A 396 -3.30 14.38 10.19
CA CYS A 396 -2.10 13.76 10.72
C CYS A 396 -1.57 12.75 9.70
N GLN A 397 -0.38 12.23 9.98
CA GLN A 397 0.06 11.02 9.29
C GLN A 397 -0.78 9.83 9.76
N PRO A 398 -1.11 8.87 8.87
CA PRO A 398 -1.86 7.69 9.26
C PRO A 398 -1.19 7.00 10.46
N PRO A 399 -1.95 6.69 11.53
CA PRO A 399 -1.42 5.94 12.67
C PRO A 399 -1.07 4.49 12.28
N GLU A 400 -0.36 3.77 13.14
CA GLU A 400 -0.05 2.35 12.91
C GLU A 400 -1.29 1.44 13.03
N GLU A 401 -2.32 1.87 13.75
CA GLU A 401 -3.56 1.13 14.00
C GLU A 401 -4.79 2.06 14.05
N GLY A 402 -5.99 1.48 14.07
CA GLY A 402 -7.26 2.19 14.19
C GLY A 402 -7.91 2.55 12.84
N LEU A 403 -9.06 3.23 12.91
CA LEU A 403 -9.97 3.40 11.76
C LEU A 403 -9.30 4.08 10.55
N MET A 404 -8.50 5.12 10.78
CA MET A 404 -7.78 5.82 9.71
C MET A 404 -6.75 4.94 9.03
N CYS A 405 -6.04 4.10 9.80
CA CYS A 405 -5.09 3.14 9.25
C CYS A 405 -5.82 2.10 8.38
N GLU A 406 -6.88 1.51 8.91
CA GLU A 406 -7.63 0.44 8.24
C GLU A 406 -8.34 0.90 6.97
N LEU A 407 -8.88 2.13 6.95
CA LEU A 407 -9.46 2.75 5.74
C LEU A 407 -8.45 2.88 4.60
N LEU A 408 -7.16 2.99 4.90
CA LEU A 408 -6.10 3.20 3.91
C LEU A 408 -5.33 1.92 3.59
N TRP A 409 -5.37 0.89 4.43
CA TRP A 409 -4.45 -0.27 4.33
C TRP A 409 -5.10 -1.66 4.33
N SER A 410 -6.37 -1.78 4.74
CA SER A 410 -7.00 -3.10 4.83
C SER A 410 -7.32 -3.69 3.45
N ASP A 411 -7.25 -5.01 3.33
CA ASP A 411 -7.58 -5.75 2.10
C ASP A 411 -8.71 -6.77 2.35
N PRO A 412 -9.55 -7.08 1.35
CA PRO A 412 -10.48 -8.21 1.44
C PRO A 412 -9.74 -9.57 1.46
N GLN A 413 -10.37 -10.58 2.06
CA GLN A 413 -9.94 -11.99 1.99
C GLN A 413 -11.10 -12.92 1.62
N LEU A 414 -10.78 -14.05 0.98
CA LEU A 414 -11.78 -15.00 0.52
C LEU A 414 -12.57 -15.68 1.66
N TRP A 415 -11.91 -15.93 2.79
CA TRP A 415 -12.47 -16.68 3.92
C TRP A 415 -13.19 -15.75 4.89
N MET A 416 -14.17 -16.29 5.62
CA MET A 416 -14.87 -15.56 6.68
C MET A 416 -13.93 -15.10 7.81
N GLY A 417 -14.34 -14.07 8.53
CA GLY A 417 -13.65 -13.50 9.67
C GLY A 417 -12.59 -12.46 9.29
N ARG A 418 -11.55 -12.36 10.13
CA ARG A 418 -10.45 -11.41 9.95
C ARG A 418 -9.11 -12.11 10.05
N GLY A 419 -8.15 -11.61 9.30
CA GLY A 419 -6.77 -12.13 9.27
C GLY A 419 -5.74 -11.01 9.43
N PRO A 420 -4.50 -11.37 9.78
CA PRO A 420 -3.40 -10.41 9.75
C PRO A 420 -3.16 -9.95 8.31
N SER A 421 -3.00 -8.64 8.11
CA SER A 421 -2.73 -8.09 6.79
C SER A 421 -1.44 -8.65 6.19
N LYS A 422 -1.51 -9.08 4.93
CA LYS A 422 -0.34 -9.46 4.13
C LYS A 422 0.67 -8.32 4.01
N ARG A 423 0.22 -7.07 4.15
CA ARG A 423 1.05 -5.86 4.12
C ARG A 423 1.75 -5.55 5.43
N GLY A 424 1.36 -6.21 6.53
CA GLY A 424 1.91 -5.96 7.87
C GLY A 424 1.39 -4.70 8.56
N VAL A 425 0.37 -4.07 7.98
CA VAL A 425 -0.38 -2.90 8.47
C VAL A 425 -1.83 -3.01 7.97
N GLY A 426 -2.80 -2.56 8.77
CA GLY A 426 -4.22 -2.85 8.54
C GLY A 426 -4.58 -4.32 8.81
N ILE A 427 -5.72 -4.76 8.28
CA ILE A 427 -6.21 -6.15 8.42
C ILE A 427 -6.63 -6.76 7.08
N GLN A 428 -6.82 -8.07 7.08
CA GLN A 428 -7.65 -8.74 6.09
C GLN A 428 -9.07 -8.95 6.64
N PHE A 429 -10.10 -8.71 5.84
CA PHE A 429 -11.51 -8.86 6.24
C PHE A 429 -12.30 -9.72 5.26
N GLY A 430 -13.12 -10.63 5.78
CA GLY A 430 -13.90 -11.59 5.00
C GLY A 430 -15.27 -11.09 4.55
N PRO A 431 -16.02 -11.93 3.81
CA PRO A 431 -17.34 -11.58 3.30
C PRO A 431 -18.37 -11.26 4.39
N ASP A 432 -18.33 -11.96 5.52
CA ASP A 432 -19.16 -11.71 6.70
C ASP A 432 -18.95 -10.31 7.29
N VAL A 433 -17.70 -9.83 7.31
CA VAL A 433 -17.37 -8.47 7.78
C VAL A 433 -17.96 -7.42 6.85
N THR A 434 -17.85 -7.63 5.54
CA THR A 434 -18.45 -6.71 4.55
C THR A 434 -19.97 -6.70 4.65
N GLU A 435 -20.60 -7.87 4.68
CA GLU A 435 -22.05 -8.00 4.78
C GLU A 435 -22.58 -7.31 6.04
N ALA A 436 -21.96 -7.57 7.20
CA ALA A 436 -22.35 -6.96 8.47
C ALA A 436 -22.19 -5.44 8.46
N PHE A 437 -21.08 -4.92 7.95
CA PHE A 437 -20.85 -3.47 7.86
C PHE A 437 -21.86 -2.78 6.93
N CYS A 438 -22.10 -3.35 5.75
CA CYS A 438 -23.06 -2.83 4.79
C CYS A 438 -24.48 -2.80 5.38
N LYS A 439 -24.91 -3.91 6.01
CA LYS A 439 -26.20 -4.00 6.69
C LYS A 439 -26.35 -2.98 7.82
N ASN A 440 -25.35 -2.86 8.69
CA ASN A 440 -25.39 -1.95 9.83
C ASN A 440 -25.46 -0.47 9.42
N ASN A 441 -24.92 -0.13 8.25
CA ASN A 441 -24.87 1.24 7.73
C ASN A 441 -25.86 1.50 6.58
N ASN A 442 -26.77 0.56 6.28
CA ASN A 442 -27.74 0.65 5.18
C ASN A 442 -27.11 0.89 3.79
N LEU A 443 -25.91 0.34 3.58
CA LEU A 443 -25.19 0.37 2.31
C LEU A 443 -25.50 -0.88 1.48
N ASP A 444 -25.45 -0.73 0.17
CA ASP A 444 -25.62 -1.85 -0.76
C ASP A 444 -24.29 -2.60 -0.93
N TYR A 445 -23.19 -1.85 -1.11
CA TYR A 445 -21.83 -2.39 -1.27
C TYR A 445 -20.74 -1.33 -1.02
N ILE A 446 -19.48 -1.75 -1.01
CA ILE A 446 -18.30 -0.88 -0.93
C ILE A 446 -17.48 -0.93 -2.23
N ILE A 447 -16.84 0.19 -2.58
CA ILE A 447 -15.82 0.27 -3.62
C ILE A 447 -14.50 0.63 -2.96
N ARG A 448 -13.45 -0.08 -3.33
CA ARG A 448 -12.08 0.18 -2.89
C ARG A 448 -11.06 0.03 -4.00
N SER A 449 -9.80 0.34 -3.74
CA SER A 449 -8.73 0.31 -4.75
C SER A 449 -7.52 -0.50 -4.28
N HIS A 450 -6.33 0.08 -4.07
CA HIS A 450 -5.20 -0.43 -3.26
C HIS A 450 -4.53 -1.77 -3.70
N GLU A 451 -5.20 -2.58 -4.51
CA GLU A 451 -4.68 -3.84 -5.06
C GLU A 451 -4.78 -3.85 -6.58
N VAL A 452 -3.66 -4.12 -7.23
CA VAL A 452 -3.59 -4.40 -8.67
C VAL A 452 -4.48 -5.58 -9.01
N LYS A 453 -5.28 -5.47 -10.08
CA LYS A 453 -6.12 -6.54 -10.63
C LYS A 453 -5.87 -6.67 -12.13
N ASP A 454 -5.88 -7.91 -12.65
CA ASP A 454 -5.54 -8.20 -14.04
C ASP A 454 -6.41 -7.42 -15.04
N MET A 455 -7.73 -7.32 -14.78
CA MET A 455 -8.68 -6.58 -15.61
C MET A 455 -8.89 -5.13 -15.15
N GLY A 456 -8.11 -4.66 -14.17
CA GLY A 456 -8.28 -3.37 -13.51
C GLY A 456 -9.42 -3.33 -12.49
N TYR A 457 -10.19 -4.41 -12.31
CA TYR A 457 -11.23 -4.51 -11.28
C TYR A 457 -11.45 -5.96 -10.85
N GLU A 458 -12.11 -6.14 -9.70
CA GLU A 458 -12.57 -7.44 -9.19
C GLU A 458 -13.80 -7.27 -8.30
N GLU A 459 -14.80 -8.14 -8.49
CA GLU A 459 -15.94 -8.27 -7.56
C GLU A 459 -15.67 -9.40 -6.57
N ALA A 460 -15.63 -9.07 -5.28
CA ALA A 460 -15.46 -10.00 -4.18
C ALA A 460 -16.68 -9.95 -3.24
N HIS A 461 -16.72 -10.88 -2.27
CA HIS A 461 -17.72 -10.92 -1.21
C HIS A 461 -19.16 -10.85 -1.73
N ASN A 462 -19.48 -11.72 -2.70
CA ASN A 462 -20.80 -11.78 -3.34
C ASN A 462 -21.25 -10.46 -3.99
N GLY A 463 -20.30 -9.68 -4.52
CA GLY A 463 -20.56 -8.39 -5.16
C GLY A 463 -20.63 -7.21 -4.19
N GLN A 464 -20.45 -7.42 -2.88
CA GLN A 464 -20.49 -6.34 -1.89
C GLN A 464 -19.15 -5.64 -1.66
N CYS A 465 -18.04 -6.20 -2.15
CA CYS A 465 -16.72 -5.57 -2.08
C CYS A 465 -16.08 -5.52 -3.47
N ILE A 466 -15.98 -4.32 -4.04
CA ILE A 466 -15.48 -4.13 -5.40
C ILE A 466 -14.11 -3.46 -5.34
N THR A 467 -13.12 -4.04 -6.01
CA THR A 467 -11.81 -3.41 -6.22
C THR A 467 -11.79 -2.75 -7.60
N VAL A 468 -11.29 -1.52 -7.71
CA VAL A 468 -10.98 -0.82 -8.97
C VAL A 468 -9.57 -0.25 -8.94
N PHE A 469 -8.82 -0.40 -10.02
CA PHE A 469 -7.43 -0.01 -10.13
C PHE A 469 -7.19 0.64 -11.50
N SER A 470 -6.70 1.88 -11.53
CA SER A 470 -6.68 2.71 -12.74
C SER A 470 -5.27 2.94 -13.31
N ALA A 471 -4.26 2.20 -12.84
CA ALA A 471 -2.90 2.22 -13.38
C ALA A 471 -2.65 0.97 -14.25
N PRO A 472 -2.89 1.04 -15.58
CA PRO A 472 -2.62 -0.09 -16.47
C PRO A 472 -1.10 -0.34 -16.58
N ASN A 473 -0.71 -1.59 -16.87
CA ASN A 473 0.68 -2.03 -16.93
C ASN A 473 1.52 -1.48 -15.76
N TYR A 474 1.03 -1.66 -14.54
CA TYR A 474 1.57 -1.01 -13.36
C TYR A 474 3.09 -1.15 -13.24
N CYS A 475 3.76 -0.03 -13.00
CA CYS A 475 5.24 0.06 -12.93
C CYS A 475 5.94 -0.53 -14.17
N ASP A 476 5.35 -0.41 -15.36
CA ASP A 476 5.86 -0.89 -16.66
C ASP A 476 6.17 -2.39 -16.70
N THR A 477 5.63 -3.17 -15.77
CA THR A 477 6.07 -4.56 -15.55
C THR A 477 4.96 -5.55 -15.28
N MET A 478 3.82 -5.10 -14.76
CA MET A 478 2.74 -6.00 -14.33
C MET A 478 1.86 -6.49 -15.49
N GLY A 479 1.72 -5.72 -16.57
CA GLY A 479 0.89 -6.11 -17.73
C GLY A 479 -0.62 -6.14 -17.48
N ASN A 480 -1.10 -5.67 -16.32
CA ASN A 480 -2.52 -5.58 -16.01
C ASN A 480 -3.23 -4.51 -16.86
N MET A 481 -4.55 -4.62 -17.02
CA MET A 481 -5.37 -3.51 -17.48
C MET A 481 -5.62 -2.52 -16.33
N GLY A 482 -5.94 -1.28 -16.66
CA GLY A 482 -6.58 -0.32 -15.77
C GLY A 482 -8.09 -0.38 -15.96
N ALA A 483 -8.86 0.07 -14.97
CA ALA A 483 -10.29 0.26 -15.13
C ALA A 483 -10.80 1.48 -14.36
N PHE A 484 -11.98 1.96 -14.75
CA PHE A 484 -12.81 2.86 -13.94
C PHE A 484 -14.24 2.33 -13.90
N ILE A 485 -14.99 2.73 -12.88
CA ILE A 485 -16.40 2.39 -12.69
C ILE A 485 -17.25 3.58 -13.06
N THR A 486 -18.35 3.34 -13.78
CA THR A 486 -19.42 4.32 -13.98
C THR A 486 -20.71 3.82 -13.35
N ILE A 487 -21.44 4.71 -12.69
CA ILE A 487 -22.80 4.47 -12.14
C ILE A 487 -23.75 5.56 -12.62
N THR A 488 -25.06 5.33 -12.54
CA THR A 488 -26.10 6.36 -12.70
C THR A 488 -26.89 6.51 -11.40
N GLY A 489 -27.38 7.71 -11.08
CA GLY A 489 -28.01 7.96 -9.78
C GLY A 489 -29.22 7.08 -9.46
N ASN A 490 -30.03 6.74 -10.48
CA ASN A 490 -31.20 5.87 -10.36
C ASN A 490 -30.89 4.38 -10.38
N ASN A 491 -29.70 4.01 -10.82
CA ASN A 491 -29.25 2.63 -10.97
C ASN A 491 -27.77 2.59 -10.59
N LEU A 492 -27.56 2.54 -9.28
CA LEU A 492 -26.25 2.49 -8.61
C LEU A 492 -25.51 1.16 -8.86
N LYS A 493 -25.82 0.44 -9.94
CA LYS A 493 -25.09 -0.76 -10.34
C LYS A 493 -23.76 -0.36 -10.99
N PRO A 494 -22.63 -0.95 -10.59
CA PRO A 494 -21.33 -0.63 -11.19
C PRO A 494 -21.27 -1.12 -12.64
N ASN A 495 -20.84 -0.24 -13.54
CA ASN A 495 -20.44 -0.59 -14.90
C ASN A 495 -18.92 -0.38 -15.05
N TYR A 496 -18.20 -1.44 -15.39
CA TYR A 496 -16.75 -1.44 -15.48
C TYR A 496 -16.29 -1.13 -16.90
N LYS A 497 -15.30 -0.24 -17.02
CA LYS A 497 -14.60 0.01 -18.28
C LYS A 497 -13.10 -0.19 -18.09
N SER A 498 -12.59 -1.31 -18.59
CA SER A 498 -11.15 -1.58 -18.64
C SER A 498 -10.49 -0.88 -19.84
N PHE A 499 -9.21 -0.54 -19.69
CA PHE A 499 -8.36 0.10 -20.69
C PHE A 499 -6.91 -0.35 -20.54
N GLU A 500 -6.17 -0.30 -21.65
CA GLU A 500 -4.75 -0.65 -21.71
C GLU A 500 -3.85 0.57 -21.44
N ALA A 501 -2.58 0.31 -21.14
CA ALA A 501 -1.58 1.35 -20.95
C ALA A 501 -1.26 2.06 -22.26
N VAL A 502 -0.95 3.35 -22.19
CA VAL A 502 -0.51 4.14 -23.34
C VAL A 502 1.00 4.42 -23.27
N PRO A 503 1.65 4.70 -24.42
CA PRO A 503 3.06 5.09 -24.43
C PRO A 503 3.31 6.35 -23.59
N HIS A 504 4.43 6.37 -22.87
CA HIS A 504 4.95 7.53 -22.14
C HIS A 504 6.44 7.73 -22.44
N PRO A 505 7.03 8.90 -22.13
CA PRO A 505 8.46 9.13 -22.27
C PRO A 505 9.30 8.15 -21.46
N ASP A 506 10.54 7.93 -21.89
CA ASP A 506 11.50 7.00 -21.29
C ASP A 506 12.06 7.52 -19.95
N VAL A 507 11.20 7.55 -18.93
CA VAL A 507 11.53 7.79 -17.53
C VAL A 507 11.05 6.59 -16.74
N LYS A 508 12.00 5.78 -16.26
CA LYS A 508 11.70 4.53 -15.55
C LYS A 508 10.83 4.79 -14.31
N PRO A 509 9.95 3.84 -13.94
CA PRO A 509 9.32 3.85 -12.62
C PRO A 509 10.37 3.93 -11.52
N MET A 510 10.02 4.59 -10.42
CA MET A 510 10.87 4.77 -9.24
C MET A 510 12.18 5.54 -9.52
N ALA A 511 12.27 6.32 -10.60
CA ALA A 511 13.47 7.10 -10.95
C ALA A 511 13.91 8.08 -9.85
N TYR A 512 12.96 8.55 -9.04
CA TYR A 512 13.18 9.49 -7.94
C TYR A 512 13.09 8.83 -6.55
N ALA A 513 12.91 7.51 -6.48
CA ALA A 513 12.76 6.79 -5.23
C ALA A 513 14.09 6.65 -4.47
N ASN A 514 13.99 6.27 -3.20
CA ASN A 514 15.17 5.99 -2.41
C ASN A 514 15.93 4.80 -3.01
N SER A 515 17.24 4.93 -3.22
CA SER A 515 18.10 3.86 -3.77
C SER A 515 18.03 2.53 -3.01
N LEU A 516 17.64 2.55 -1.72
CA LEU A 516 17.39 1.34 -0.97
C LEU A 516 16.21 0.55 -1.57
N MET A 517 15.19 1.18 -2.13
CA MET A 517 14.02 0.49 -2.67
C MET A 517 14.26 -0.21 -4.01
N ASN A 518 15.49 -0.20 -4.54
CA ASN A 518 15.85 -0.87 -5.79
C ASN A 518 15.58 -2.39 -5.80
N TRP A 519 15.34 -3.03 -4.65
CA TRP A 519 14.90 -4.43 -4.63
C TRP A 519 13.43 -4.64 -5.05
N LEU A 520 12.64 -3.57 -5.14
CA LEU A 520 11.26 -3.60 -5.67
C LEU A 520 11.21 -3.39 -7.18
N ALA A 521 12.22 -2.72 -7.75
CA ALA A 521 12.37 -2.47 -9.18
C ALA A 521 12.82 -3.70 -9.98
#